data_AF-A0A524LF48-F1
#
_entry.id   AF-A0A524LF48-F1
#
_cell.length_a   1.000
_cell.length_b   1.000
_cell.length_c   1.000
_cell.angle_alpha   90.00
_cell.angle_beta   90.00
_cell.angle_gamma   90.00
#
_symmetry.space_group_name_H-M   'P 1'
#
loop_
_entity.id
_entity.type
_entity.pdbx_description
1 polymer ?
#
loop_
_entity_poly.entity_id
_entity_poly.type
_entity_poly.pdbx_seq_one_letter_code
_entity_poly.pdbx_strand_id
1 'polypeptide(L)'
;MERKFLQPLQNIAWDIDSPNIGTMYEAVGKLATMRFNRLLLPKAMDLLSSSDRNVKQAAYTVAGKNMYGSYLSEFTIALREMNPAEREQILQGIQETFTNTGGPTSTLEQKNWIKSLETLGKEHQPSVFGLMIGLGKPGNIWITKQIQDNIKGISLGAVPKISMFPESDRRRFLKFLSDGSSKKRRDLLPYICGIVDEDTLKFLAVFLRNSEWQERVEIAEAVARIGIRISSGLVMELVADIKWQVKQGLLENLNIKNSKLAPILTVLSHLMAESHSRVRAQAERTVLLLGMTPCNGASLADQRKRLEKQFRTQLLKATQANKDIDVRWLGIERDPSDPMIDIMEKISPIDDISDTGDTTGPEGVSLADFTKVDKGEAPETEEQLNEEDKSLLLSALLGAQKSSTPVPPVIIDDSEPQEYDSTIPYSSRFILILQKASEEVGKEVPIDLLHSECEKAGLSDKEFNKALAEFEEQGIIYKSSKKTVSYADLEL
;
A
#
# COMPACT_ATOMS: atom_id res chain seq x y z
N MET A 1 5.86 -50.20 -1.86
CA MET A 1 5.34 -49.53 -3.07
C MET A 1 5.20 -50.57 -4.16
N GLU A 2 4.02 -50.70 -4.75
CA GLU A 2 3.74 -51.67 -5.81
C GLU A 2 4.55 -51.34 -7.07
N ARG A 3 5.10 -52.35 -7.77
CA ARG A 3 5.88 -52.19 -9.01
C ARG A 3 5.22 -51.28 -10.06
N LYS A 4 3.89 -51.20 -10.06
CA LYS A 4 3.09 -50.35 -10.95
C LYS A 4 3.43 -48.86 -10.83
N PHE A 5 3.87 -48.38 -9.66
CA PHE A 5 4.25 -46.98 -9.46
C PHE A 5 5.70 -46.68 -9.87
N LEU A 6 6.55 -47.70 -9.98
CA LEU A 6 7.96 -47.54 -10.35
C LEU A 6 8.16 -47.47 -11.87
N GLN A 7 7.33 -48.19 -12.65
CA GLN A 7 7.47 -48.24 -14.10
C GLN A 7 7.34 -46.84 -14.76
N PRO A 8 6.38 -45.96 -14.39
CA PRO A 8 6.33 -44.60 -14.93
C PRO A 8 7.55 -43.76 -14.56
N LEU A 9 8.10 -43.94 -13.36
CA LEU A 9 9.29 -43.20 -12.91
C LEU A 9 10.56 -43.66 -13.65
N GLN A 10 10.68 -44.96 -13.91
CA GLN A 10 11.77 -45.52 -14.72
C GLN A 10 11.71 -45.00 -16.15
N ASN A 11 10.51 -44.98 -16.75
CA ASN A 11 10.32 -44.42 -18.09
C ASN A 11 10.76 -42.95 -18.13
N ILE A 12 10.32 -42.12 -17.18
CA ILE A 12 10.76 -40.72 -17.10
C ILE A 12 12.29 -40.63 -16.98
N ALA A 13 12.91 -41.44 -16.12
CA ALA A 13 14.36 -41.40 -15.92
C ALA A 13 15.14 -41.77 -17.19
N TRP A 14 14.65 -42.73 -17.99
CA TRP A 14 15.26 -43.12 -19.26
C TRP A 14 14.96 -42.15 -20.39
N ASP A 15 13.72 -41.65 -20.49
CA ASP A 15 13.30 -40.71 -21.53
C ASP A 15 14.01 -39.36 -21.41
N ILE A 16 14.43 -38.97 -20.20
CA ILE A 16 15.29 -37.80 -19.94
C ILE A 16 16.66 -37.92 -20.62
N ASP A 17 17.22 -39.13 -20.72
CA ASP A 17 18.50 -39.38 -21.40
C ASP A 17 18.31 -39.65 -22.90
N SER A 18 17.07 -39.56 -23.40
CA SER A 18 16.78 -39.81 -24.80
C SER A 18 17.51 -38.79 -25.69
N PRO A 19 18.17 -39.24 -26.78
CA PRO A 19 18.76 -38.33 -27.76
C PRO A 19 17.70 -37.53 -28.53
N ASN A 20 16.42 -37.93 -28.46
CA ASN A 20 15.33 -37.19 -29.06
C ASN A 20 14.86 -36.08 -28.09
N ILE A 21 15.14 -34.84 -28.50
CA ILE A 21 14.84 -33.59 -27.78
C ILE A 21 13.35 -33.50 -27.38
N GLY A 22 12.44 -33.95 -28.25
CA GLY A 22 10.99 -33.92 -27.97
C GLY A 22 10.62 -34.84 -26.81
N THR A 23 11.14 -36.07 -26.81
CA THR A 23 10.90 -37.03 -25.72
C THR A 23 11.56 -36.58 -24.42
N MET A 24 12.75 -35.99 -24.49
CA MET A 24 13.45 -35.43 -23.34
C MET A 24 12.63 -34.30 -22.70
N TYR A 25 12.15 -33.32 -23.48
CA TYR A 25 11.35 -32.23 -22.92
C TYR A 25 10.03 -32.70 -22.34
N GLU A 26 9.37 -33.67 -22.97
CA GLU A 26 8.15 -34.27 -22.43
C GLU A 26 8.42 -34.95 -21.08
N ALA A 27 9.52 -35.70 -20.98
CA ALA A 27 9.93 -36.35 -19.75
C ALA A 27 10.30 -35.34 -18.64
N VAL A 28 10.97 -34.25 -18.98
CA VAL A 28 11.29 -33.13 -18.08
C VAL A 28 10.01 -32.43 -17.59
N GLY A 29 9.01 -32.26 -18.46
CA GLY A 29 7.69 -31.75 -18.06
C GLY A 29 7.00 -32.69 -17.05
N LYS A 30 7.06 -34.00 -17.30
CA LYS A 30 6.52 -35.03 -16.40
C LYS A 30 7.27 -35.13 -15.07
N LEU A 31 8.57 -34.84 -15.05
CA LEU A 31 9.41 -34.84 -13.85
C LEU A 31 8.87 -33.87 -12.77
N ALA A 32 8.30 -32.73 -13.18
CA ALA A 32 7.74 -31.74 -12.26
C ALA A 32 6.35 -32.08 -11.73
N THR A 33 5.53 -32.82 -12.49
CA THR A 33 4.11 -33.07 -12.18
C THR A 33 3.85 -34.37 -11.42
N MET A 34 4.81 -35.30 -11.41
CA MET A 34 4.64 -36.60 -10.76
C MET A 34 4.57 -36.51 -9.23
N ARG A 35 3.59 -37.22 -8.63
CA ARG A 35 3.37 -37.28 -7.18
C ARG A 35 4.54 -37.85 -6.37
N PHE A 36 5.38 -38.68 -6.99
CA PHE A 36 6.54 -39.34 -6.36
C PHE A 36 7.87 -38.85 -6.95
N ASN A 37 7.92 -37.58 -7.38
CA ASN A 37 9.11 -36.93 -7.93
C ASN A 37 10.35 -36.96 -7.01
N ARG A 38 10.18 -37.13 -5.68
CA ARG A 38 11.30 -37.31 -4.75
C ARG A 38 12.25 -38.45 -5.12
N LEU A 39 11.74 -39.53 -5.72
CA LEU A 39 12.58 -40.67 -6.16
C LEU A 39 13.45 -40.32 -7.38
N LEU A 40 13.09 -39.28 -8.13
CA LEU A 40 13.84 -38.78 -9.28
C LEU A 40 14.87 -37.72 -8.88
N LEU A 41 15.04 -37.45 -7.58
CA LEU A 41 16.01 -36.45 -7.10
C LEU A 41 17.44 -36.70 -7.61
N PRO A 42 18.02 -37.92 -7.57
CA PRO A 42 19.37 -38.14 -8.10
C PRO A 42 19.48 -37.73 -9.57
N LYS A 43 18.46 -38.07 -10.37
CA LYS A 43 18.43 -37.71 -11.78
C LYS A 43 18.30 -36.20 -11.99
N ALA A 44 17.45 -35.53 -11.20
CA ALA A 44 17.34 -34.08 -11.22
C ALA A 44 18.66 -33.40 -10.83
N MET A 45 19.42 -33.96 -9.89
CA MET A 45 20.73 -33.45 -9.49
C MET A 45 21.76 -33.55 -10.64
N ASP A 46 21.77 -34.65 -11.39
CA ASP A 46 22.65 -34.80 -12.57
C ASP A 46 22.35 -33.72 -13.63
N LEU A 47 21.06 -33.43 -13.84
CA LEU A 47 20.58 -32.45 -14.82
C LEU A 47 20.87 -30.99 -14.45
N LEU A 48 21.30 -30.67 -13.22
CA LEU A 48 21.69 -29.30 -12.85
C LEU A 48 22.88 -28.78 -13.67
N SER A 49 23.70 -29.71 -14.18
CA SER A 49 24.85 -29.45 -15.04
C SER A 49 24.52 -29.40 -16.53
N SER A 50 23.26 -29.59 -16.93
CA SER A 50 22.83 -29.59 -18.32
C SER A 50 23.16 -28.27 -19.03
N SER A 51 23.56 -28.35 -20.30
CA SER A 51 23.77 -27.20 -21.17
C SER A 51 22.46 -26.51 -21.59
N ASP A 52 21.36 -27.26 -21.55
CA ASP A 52 20.04 -26.72 -21.87
C ASP A 52 19.43 -26.00 -20.66
N ARG A 53 19.16 -24.70 -20.83
CA ARG A 53 18.60 -23.83 -19.79
C ARG A 53 17.23 -24.29 -19.30
N ASN A 54 16.36 -24.78 -20.18
CA ASN A 54 15.01 -25.21 -19.81
C ASN A 54 15.06 -26.49 -18.97
N VAL A 55 15.89 -27.45 -19.40
CA VAL A 55 16.12 -28.70 -18.66
C VAL A 55 16.74 -28.39 -17.30
N LYS A 56 17.75 -27.51 -17.27
CA LYS A 56 18.40 -27.05 -16.05
C LYS A 56 17.40 -26.39 -15.09
N GLN A 57 16.56 -25.47 -15.55
CA GLN A 57 15.57 -24.78 -14.72
C GLN A 57 14.51 -25.75 -14.14
N ALA A 58 14.02 -26.69 -14.95
CA ALA A 58 13.10 -27.73 -14.49
C ALA A 58 13.76 -28.64 -13.46
N ALA A 59 15.02 -29.01 -13.68
CA ALA A 59 15.82 -29.80 -12.74
C ALA A 59 15.99 -29.08 -11.39
N TYR A 60 16.34 -27.78 -11.39
CA TYR A 60 16.41 -26.99 -10.15
C TYR A 60 15.07 -26.91 -9.43
N THR A 61 13.97 -26.75 -10.18
CA THR A 61 12.63 -26.68 -9.59
C THR A 61 12.29 -27.99 -8.89
N VAL A 62 12.53 -29.13 -9.53
CA VAL A 62 12.22 -30.43 -8.93
C VAL A 62 13.19 -30.79 -7.81
N ALA A 63 14.49 -30.53 -7.98
CA ALA A 63 15.47 -30.74 -6.94
C ALA A 63 15.14 -29.90 -5.70
N GLY A 64 14.92 -28.59 -5.87
CA GLY A 64 14.55 -27.66 -4.80
C GLY A 64 13.38 -28.14 -3.95
N LYS A 65 12.32 -28.66 -4.60
CA LYS A 65 11.11 -29.17 -3.92
C LYS A 65 11.34 -30.46 -3.15
N ASN A 66 12.37 -31.24 -3.49
CA ASN A 66 12.53 -32.62 -3.02
C ASN A 66 13.84 -32.89 -2.26
N MET A 67 14.69 -31.89 -2.05
CA MET A 67 15.99 -32.09 -1.44
C MET A 67 15.95 -32.57 0.01
N TYR A 68 16.90 -33.45 0.32
CA TYR A 68 17.19 -33.93 1.67
C TYR A 68 18.65 -34.36 1.79
N GLY A 69 19.14 -34.51 3.03
CA GLY A 69 20.47 -35.09 3.29
C GLY A 69 21.64 -34.37 2.60
N SER A 70 22.53 -35.15 1.97
CA SER A 70 23.74 -34.65 1.30
C SER A 70 23.46 -33.84 0.03
N TYR A 71 22.36 -34.13 -0.66
CA TYR A 71 21.97 -33.40 -1.88
C TYR A 71 21.72 -31.91 -1.62
N LEU A 72 21.37 -31.55 -0.37
CA LEU A 72 21.16 -30.16 0.00
C LEU A 72 22.42 -29.30 -0.17
N SER A 73 23.58 -29.80 0.26
CA SER A 73 24.84 -29.06 0.10
C SER A 73 25.25 -28.91 -1.35
N GLU A 74 25.13 -29.98 -2.14
CA GLU A 74 25.46 -29.99 -3.57
C GLU A 74 24.57 -29.02 -4.34
N PHE A 75 23.26 -29.07 -4.11
CA PHE A 75 22.31 -28.16 -4.73
C PHE A 75 22.56 -26.71 -4.35
N THR A 76 22.90 -26.44 -3.09
CA THR A 76 23.18 -25.06 -2.64
C THR A 76 24.42 -24.50 -3.33
N ILE A 77 25.45 -25.32 -3.55
CA ILE A 77 26.63 -24.93 -4.33
C ILE A 77 26.22 -24.61 -5.78
N ALA A 78 25.43 -25.51 -6.41
CA ALA A 78 24.92 -25.29 -7.76
C ALA A 78 24.02 -24.05 -7.87
N LEU A 79 23.24 -23.72 -6.83
CA LEU A 79 22.43 -22.50 -6.80
C LEU A 79 23.29 -21.22 -6.80
N ARG A 80 24.48 -21.23 -6.19
CA ARG A 80 25.36 -20.05 -6.15
C ARG A 80 25.91 -19.69 -7.52
N GLU A 81 26.04 -20.65 -8.42
CA GLU A 81 26.48 -20.43 -9.79
C GLU A 81 25.38 -19.84 -10.68
N MET A 82 24.11 -19.91 -10.25
CA MET A 82 22.99 -19.33 -10.98
C MET A 82 22.91 -17.81 -10.85
N ASN A 83 22.29 -17.19 -11.85
CA ASN A 83 21.88 -15.79 -11.81
C ASN A 83 20.98 -15.54 -10.59
N PRO A 84 21.22 -14.47 -9.80
CA PRO A 84 20.38 -14.12 -8.66
C PRO A 84 18.87 -14.13 -8.96
N ALA A 85 18.42 -13.64 -10.11
CA ALA A 85 16.99 -13.63 -10.44
C ALA A 85 16.38 -15.05 -10.52
N GLU A 86 17.08 -15.97 -11.18
CA GLU A 86 16.64 -17.37 -11.30
C GLU A 86 16.74 -18.09 -9.95
N ARG A 87 17.79 -17.80 -9.19
CA ARG A 87 17.96 -18.33 -7.83
C ARG A 87 16.80 -17.93 -6.93
N GLU A 88 16.38 -16.67 -6.98
CA GLU A 88 15.25 -16.17 -6.22
C GLU A 88 13.95 -16.88 -6.61
N GLN A 89 13.70 -17.06 -7.92
CA GLN A 89 12.54 -17.82 -8.41
C GLN A 89 12.51 -19.25 -7.87
N ILE A 90 13.66 -19.93 -7.84
CA ILE A 90 13.77 -21.28 -7.28
C ILE A 90 13.49 -21.26 -5.78
N LEU A 91 14.08 -20.33 -5.02
CA LEU A 91 13.86 -20.22 -3.58
C LEU A 91 12.38 -19.95 -3.24
N GLN A 92 11.69 -19.13 -4.04
CA GLN A 92 10.25 -18.91 -3.89
C GLN A 92 9.44 -20.19 -4.14
N GLY A 93 9.81 -20.99 -5.14
CA GLY A 93 9.18 -22.30 -5.37
C GLY A 93 9.42 -23.30 -4.24
N ILE A 94 10.59 -23.26 -3.60
CA ILE A 94 10.88 -24.05 -2.38
C ILE A 94 10.03 -23.53 -1.22
N GLN A 95 9.92 -22.20 -1.06
CA GLN A 95 9.11 -21.57 -0.02
C GLN A 95 7.65 -21.99 -0.13
N GLU A 96 7.06 -21.90 -1.33
CA GLU A 96 5.69 -22.34 -1.61
C GLU A 96 5.49 -23.81 -1.23
N THR A 97 6.48 -24.65 -1.52
CA THR A 97 6.44 -26.07 -1.16
C THR A 97 6.47 -26.25 0.35
N PHE A 98 7.31 -25.52 1.08
CA PHE A 98 7.33 -25.55 2.55
C PHE A 98 5.99 -25.11 3.15
N THR A 99 5.32 -24.13 2.53
CA THR A 99 3.97 -23.69 2.95
C THR A 99 2.93 -24.78 2.71
N ASN A 100 2.98 -25.47 1.57
CA ASN A 100 1.99 -26.47 1.17
C ASN A 100 2.16 -27.84 1.85
N THR A 101 3.41 -28.33 1.95
CA THR A 101 3.71 -29.68 2.46
C THR A 101 4.34 -29.68 3.85
N GLY A 102 4.70 -28.52 4.39
CA GLY A 102 5.56 -28.39 5.57
C GLY A 102 7.04 -28.51 5.23
N GLY A 103 7.89 -28.05 6.14
CA GLY A 103 9.34 -28.19 6.07
C GLY A 103 9.86 -29.50 6.69
N PRO A 104 11.18 -29.74 6.64
CA PRO A 104 11.81 -30.91 7.26
C PRO A 104 11.56 -30.95 8.76
N THR A 105 11.20 -32.13 9.29
CA THR A 105 10.91 -32.33 10.72
C THR A 105 12.15 -32.70 11.53
N SER A 106 13.18 -33.24 10.88
CA SER A 106 14.43 -33.63 11.53
C SER A 106 15.26 -32.40 11.91
N THR A 107 15.66 -32.31 13.17
CA THR A 107 16.48 -31.18 13.67
C THR A 107 17.85 -31.10 13.00
N LEU A 108 18.42 -32.24 12.60
CA LEU A 108 19.68 -32.30 11.85
C LEU A 108 19.50 -31.69 10.45
N GLU A 109 18.42 -32.07 9.76
CA GLU A 109 18.12 -31.53 8.43
C GLU A 109 17.83 -30.03 8.49
N GLN A 110 17.04 -29.58 9.48
CA GLN A 110 16.78 -28.15 9.69
C GLN A 110 18.07 -27.34 9.86
N LYS A 111 19.04 -27.84 10.64
CA LYS A 111 20.34 -27.19 10.81
C LYS A 111 21.16 -27.16 9.51
N ASN A 112 21.10 -28.24 8.73
CA ASN A 112 21.78 -28.27 7.43
C ASN A 112 21.15 -27.24 6.46
N TRP A 113 19.82 -27.12 6.44
CA TRP A 113 19.12 -26.10 5.66
C TRP A 113 19.54 -24.70 6.07
N ILE A 114 19.60 -24.40 7.37
CA ILE A 114 20.05 -23.09 7.86
C ILE A 114 21.47 -22.79 7.38
N LYS A 115 22.41 -23.74 7.56
CA LYS A 115 23.81 -23.57 7.14
C LYS A 115 23.93 -23.33 5.64
N SER A 116 23.14 -24.03 4.84
CA SER A 116 23.11 -23.85 3.38
C SER A 116 22.54 -22.48 2.99
N LEU A 117 21.38 -22.11 3.53
CA LEU A 117 20.69 -20.86 3.17
C LEU A 117 21.46 -19.61 3.60
N GLU A 118 22.21 -19.66 4.70
CA GLU A 118 23.04 -18.55 5.19
C GLU A 118 24.11 -18.11 4.17
N THR A 119 24.49 -19.00 3.25
CA THR A 119 25.52 -18.71 2.24
C THR A 119 25.01 -18.03 0.98
N LEU A 120 23.69 -17.86 0.83
CA LEU A 120 23.10 -17.42 -0.43
C LEU A 120 23.18 -15.90 -0.68
N GLY A 121 23.56 -15.09 0.31
CA GLY A 121 23.70 -13.63 0.15
C GLY A 121 22.54 -12.83 0.73
N LYS A 122 22.61 -11.49 0.63
CA LYS A 122 21.62 -10.56 1.22
C LYS A 122 20.40 -10.35 0.33
N GLU A 123 20.61 -10.44 -0.98
CA GLU A 123 19.60 -10.28 -2.02
C GLU A 123 18.46 -11.29 -1.90
N HIS A 124 18.75 -12.50 -1.41
CA HIS A 124 17.77 -13.58 -1.22
C HIS A 124 17.20 -13.66 0.19
N GLN A 125 17.56 -12.72 1.06
CA GLN A 125 17.15 -12.74 2.45
C GLN A 125 15.61 -12.77 2.64
N PRO A 126 14.77 -12.13 1.80
CA PRO A 126 13.32 -12.26 1.92
C PRO A 126 12.84 -13.71 1.79
N SER A 127 13.32 -14.45 0.79
CA SER A 127 12.96 -15.86 0.61
C SER A 127 13.59 -16.75 1.68
N VAL A 128 14.82 -16.45 2.11
CA VAL A 128 15.46 -17.15 3.24
C VAL A 128 14.62 -16.99 4.51
N PHE A 129 14.17 -15.78 4.86
CA PHE A 129 13.30 -15.55 6.02
C PHE A 129 11.97 -16.32 5.90
N GLY A 130 11.40 -16.36 4.68
CA GLY A 130 10.22 -17.17 4.40
C GLY A 130 10.43 -18.67 4.65
N LEU A 131 11.56 -19.21 4.19
CA LEU A 131 11.91 -20.62 4.39
C LEU A 131 12.15 -20.98 5.87
N MET A 132 12.69 -20.04 6.67
CA MET A 132 12.92 -20.26 8.10
C MET A 132 11.64 -20.57 8.88
N ILE A 133 10.47 -20.13 8.40
CA ILE A 133 9.16 -20.45 8.98
C ILE A 133 8.95 -21.97 8.99
N GLY A 134 9.25 -22.63 7.86
CA GLY A 134 9.11 -24.08 7.72
C GLY A 134 10.15 -24.90 8.50
N LEU A 135 11.22 -24.25 9.00
CA LEU A 135 12.28 -24.91 9.76
C LEU A 135 12.03 -24.91 11.28
N GLY A 136 10.93 -24.32 11.77
CA GLY A 136 10.53 -24.38 13.17
C GLY A 136 11.52 -23.70 14.14
N LYS A 137 11.75 -24.33 15.31
CA LYS A 137 12.56 -23.72 16.40
C LYS A 137 13.98 -23.31 15.98
N PRO A 138 14.76 -24.13 15.25
CA PRO A 138 16.07 -23.70 14.75
C PRO A 138 16.00 -22.47 13.85
N GLY A 139 14.99 -22.40 12.96
CA GLY A 139 14.77 -21.23 12.10
C GLY A 139 14.48 -19.97 12.92
N ASN A 140 13.62 -20.07 13.94
CA ASN A 140 13.30 -18.96 14.85
C ASN A 140 14.52 -18.45 15.62
N ILE A 141 15.39 -19.36 16.08
CA ILE A 141 16.65 -19.00 16.75
C ILE A 141 17.56 -18.25 15.79
N TRP A 142 17.68 -18.72 14.55
CA TRP A 142 18.49 -18.05 13.53
C TRP A 142 17.97 -16.65 13.22
N ILE A 143 16.66 -16.46 13.04
CA ILE A 143 16.05 -15.13 12.82
C ILE A 143 16.29 -14.21 14.02
N THR A 144 16.10 -14.73 15.24
CA THR A 144 16.39 -13.94 16.45
C THR A 144 17.82 -13.42 16.43
N LYS A 145 18.77 -14.30 16.09
CA LYS A 145 20.19 -13.94 15.99
C LYS A 145 20.44 -12.90 14.89
N GLN A 146 19.84 -13.06 13.71
CA GLN A 146 19.97 -12.09 12.62
C GLN A 146 19.43 -10.71 13.00
N ILE A 147 18.28 -10.63 13.67
CA ILE A 147 17.68 -9.37 14.14
C ILE A 147 18.56 -8.72 15.22
N GLN A 148 19.07 -9.48 16.17
CA GLN A 148 19.87 -8.95 17.27
C GLN A 148 21.27 -8.52 16.84
N ASP A 149 21.97 -9.40 16.12
CA ASP A 149 23.40 -9.22 15.81
C ASP A 149 23.60 -8.43 14.52
N ASN A 150 22.71 -8.59 13.52
CA ASN A 150 22.91 -8.13 12.15
C ASN A 150 21.77 -7.23 11.62
N ILE A 151 21.13 -6.43 12.47
CA ILE A 151 20.02 -5.52 12.07
C ILE A 151 20.38 -4.63 10.86
N LYS A 152 21.63 -4.17 10.76
CA LYS A 152 22.10 -3.33 9.64
C LYS A 152 22.06 -4.08 8.31
N GLY A 153 22.24 -5.40 8.33
CA GLY A 153 22.24 -6.27 7.16
C GLY A 153 20.87 -6.78 6.73
N ILE A 154 19.79 -6.44 7.43
CA ILE A 154 18.44 -6.94 7.10
C ILE A 154 17.84 -6.18 5.91
N SER A 155 17.69 -6.83 4.77
CA SER A 155 16.94 -6.34 3.62
C SER A 155 15.51 -5.90 3.99
N LEU A 156 15.05 -4.84 3.35
CA LEU A 156 13.71 -4.28 3.60
C LEU A 156 12.60 -5.31 3.31
N GLY A 157 12.76 -6.12 2.26
CA GLY A 157 11.81 -7.17 1.87
C GLY A 157 11.74 -8.36 2.84
N ALA A 158 12.71 -8.52 3.75
CA ALA A 158 12.66 -9.58 4.76
C ALA A 158 11.73 -9.24 5.93
N VAL A 159 11.50 -7.95 6.22
CA VAL A 159 10.64 -7.51 7.33
C VAL A 159 9.19 -7.97 7.13
N PRO A 160 8.54 -7.76 5.96
CA PRO A 160 7.19 -8.24 5.72
C PRO A 160 7.00 -9.75 5.99
N LYS A 161 8.04 -10.58 5.75
CA LYS A 161 7.97 -12.03 5.96
C LYS A 161 7.81 -12.42 7.43
N ILE A 162 8.15 -11.52 8.37
CA ILE A 162 7.92 -11.73 9.81
C ILE A 162 6.42 -11.88 10.14
N SER A 163 5.53 -11.26 9.35
CA SER A 163 4.08 -11.37 9.51
C SER A 163 3.55 -12.81 9.36
N MET A 164 4.26 -13.65 8.59
CA MET A 164 3.89 -15.03 8.29
C MET A 164 4.28 -16.02 9.41
N PHE A 165 5.01 -15.56 10.43
CA PHE A 165 5.36 -16.40 11.58
C PHE A 165 4.16 -16.58 12.53
N PRO A 166 4.14 -17.67 13.32
CA PRO A 166 3.19 -17.81 14.42
C PRO A 166 3.20 -16.60 15.34
N GLU A 167 2.04 -16.22 15.88
CA GLU A 167 1.85 -14.96 16.61
C GLU A 167 2.84 -14.77 17.77
N SER A 168 3.14 -15.85 18.50
CA SER A 168 4.12 -15.83 19.61
C SER A 168 5.52 -15.43 19.16
N ASP A 169 5.96 -15.94 18.01
CA ASP A 169 7.28 -15.66 17.45
C ASP A 169 7.29 -14.29 16.76
N ARG A 170 6.24 -13.96 15.99
CA ARG A 170 6.04 -12.65 15.37
C ARG A 170 6.17 -11.53 16.39
N ARG A 171 5.47 -11.63 17.52
CA ARG A 171 5.51 -10.65 18.63
C ARG A 171 6.93 -10.48 19.17
N ARG A 172 7.67 -11.58 19.34
CA ARG A 172 9.06 -11.57 19.81
C ARG A 172 9.99 -10.92 18.80
N PHE A 173 9.85 -11.25 17.52
CA PHE A 173 10.66 -10.66 16.44
C PHE A 173 10.39 -9.18 16.30
N LEU A 174 9.13 -8.75 16.31
CA LEU A 174 8.75 -7.33 16.25
C LEU A 174 9.33 -6.52 17.41
N LYS A 175 9.34 -7.09 18.62
CA LYS A 175 10.00 -6.46 19.77
C LYS A 175 11.49 -6.23 19.50
N PHE A 176 12.23 -7.27 19.13
CA PHE A 176 13.67 -7.14 18.86
C PHE A 176 13.97 -6.24 17.65
N LEU A 177 13.12 -6.32 16.62
CA LEU A 177 13.26 -5.53 15.42
C LEU A 177 13.06 -4.06 15.76
N SER A 178 12.02 -3.68 16.51
CA SER A 178 11.76 -2.30 16.94
C SER A 178 12.85 -1.75 17.86
N ASP A 179 13.31 -2.55 18.82
CA ASP A 179 14.40 -2.17 19.74
C ASP A 179 15.74 -1.96 19.01
N GLY A 180 16.02 -2.78 17.98
CA GLY A 180 17.26 -2.70 17.20
C GLY A 180 17.25 -1.61 16.13
N SER A 181 16.15 -1.50 15.39
CA SER A 181 15.98 -0.54 14.28
C SER A 181 15.92 0.90 14.75
N SER A 182 15.18 1.20 15.83
CA SER A 182 15.12 2.55 16.42
C SER A 182 16.49 3.15 16.77
N LYS A 183 17.48 2.30 17.07
CA LYS A 183 18.86 2.69 17.43
C LYS A 183 19.83 2.70 16.26
N LYS A 184 19.72 1.73 15.34
CA LYS A 184 20.77 1.47 14.33
C LYS A 184 20.31 1.71 12.89
N ARG A 185 19.01 1.59 12.61
CA ARG A 185 18.48 1.50 11.26
C ARG A 185 16.99 1.85 11.20
N ARG A 186 16.67 3.15 11.09
CA ARG A 186 15.29 3.66 11.18
C ARG A 186 14.48 3.54 9.88
N ASP A 187 15.14 3.36 8.73
CA ASP A 187 14.51 3.09 7.42
C ASP A 187 13.68 1.79 7.39
N LEU A 188 13.79 0.94 8.42
CA LEU A 188 12.92 -0.23 8.58
C LEU A 188 11.52 0.11 9.10
N LEU A 189 11.31 1.31 9.65
CA LEU A 189 10.06 1.72 10.30
C LEU A 189 8.82 1.55 9.40
N PRO A 190 8.79 1.99 8.12
CA PRO A 190 7.60 1.82 7.28
C PRO A 190 7.19 0.35 7.13
N TYR A 191 8.18 -0.54 7.03
CA TYR A 191 7.95 -1.98 6.89
C TYR A 191 7.49 -2.61 8.20
N ILE A 192 7.97 -2.13 9.34
CA ILE A 192 7.51 -2.55 10.67
C ILE A 192 6.06 -2.10 10.85
N CYS A 193 5.74 -0.83 10.58
CA CYS A 193 4.39 -0.28 10.63
C CYS A 193 3.40 -1.08 9.76
N GLY A 194 3.86 -1.64 8.62
CA GLY A 194 3.03 -2.47 7.74
C GLY A 194 2.66 -3.87 8.28
N ILE A 195 3.35 -4.39 9.30
CA ILE A 195 3.14 -5.74 9.83
C ILE A 195 2.70 -5.80 11.30
N VAL A 196 2.61 -4.65 11.95
CA VAL A 196 2.21 -4.54 13.35
C VAL A 196 0.71 -4.81 13.49
N ASP A 197 0.35 -5.43 14.61
CA ASP A 197 -1.02 -5.74 15.04
C ASP A 197 -1.36 -5.02 16.36
N GLU A 198 -2.60 -5.18 16.84
CA GLU A 198 -3.07 -4.54 18.09
C GLU A 198 -2.16 -4.81 19.29
N ASP A 199 -1.66 -6.04 19.42
CA ASP A 199 -0.86 -6.47 20.58
C ASP A 199 0.61 -6.00 20.51
N THR A 200 1.09 -5.71 19.30
CA THR A 200 2.47 -5.33 19.01
C THR A 200 2.65 -3.83 18.78
N LEU A 201 1.56 -3.06 18.62
CA LEU A 201 1.57 -1.59 18.47
C LEU A 201 2.43 -0.88 19.50
N LYS A 202 2.40 -1.34 20.76
CA LYS A 202 3.21 -0.78 21.86
C LYS A 202 4.72 -0.77 21.59
N PHE A 203 5.23 -1.63 20.71
CA PHE A 203 6.66 -1.66 20.37
C PHE A 203 7.08 -0.46 19.50
N LEU A 204 6.14 0.19 18.82
CA LEU A 204 6.41 1.41 18.04
C LEU A 204 6.73 2.62 18.93
N ALA A 205 6.36 2.60 20.22
CA ALA A 205 6.64 3.69 21.16
C ALA A 205 8.14 4.02 21.27
N VAL A 206 9.02 3.04 21.01
CA VAL A 206 10.47 3.24 21.04
C VAL A 206 10.94 4.23 19.96
N PHE A 207 10.22 4.31 18.84
CA PHE A 207 10.54 5.23 17.75
C PHE A 207 10.08 6.66 18.00
N LEU A 208 9.11 6.91 18.88
CA LEU A 208 8.67 8.28 19.18
C LEU A 208 9.76 9.13 19.83
N ARG A 209 10.74 8.48 20.50
CA ARG A 209 11.87 9.18 21.11
C ARG A 209 12.90 9.55 20.05
N ASN A 210 13.16 10.85 19.92
CA ASN A 210 14.13 11.42 18.98
C ASN A 210 13.83 11.10 17.51
N SER A 211 12.55 10.96 17.13
CA SER A 211 12.13 10.84 15.73
C SER A 211 11.87 12.18 15.08
N GLU A 212 12.04 12.18 13.76
CA GLU A 212 11.50 13.23 12.92
C GLU A 212 9.97 13.12 12.86
N TRP A 213 9.30 14.21 12.50
CA TRP A 213 7.84 14.21 12.51
C TRP A 213 7.25 13.25 11.47
N GLN A 214 7.95 13.02 10.35
CA GLN A 214 7.56 12.08 9.30
C GLN A 214 7.48 10.64 9.82
N GLU A 215 8.48 10.21 10.60
CA GLU A 215 8.47 8.88 11.25
C GLU A 215 7.27 8.75 12.21
N ARG A 216 6.92 9.83 12.92
CA ARG A 216 5.76 9.82 13.83
C ARG A 216 4.43 9.83 13.07
N VAL A 217 4.36 10.45 11.90
CA VAL A 217 3.19 10.35 10.99
C VAL A 217 3.00 8.90 10.57
N GLU A 218 4.04 8.19 10.14
CA GLU A 218 3.92 6.78 9.76
C GLU A 218 3.40 5.90 10.90
N ILE A 219 3.83 6.17 12.13
CA ILE A 219 3.33 5.48 13.33
C ILE A 219 1.86 5.83 13.58
N ALA A 220 1.49 7.10 13.43
CA ALA A 220 0.10 7.55 13.57
C ALA A 220 -0.83 6.89 12.56
N GLU A 221 -0.41 6.81 11.29
CA GLU A 221 -1.15 6.12 10.24
C GLU A 221 -1.28 4.62 10.50
N ALA A 222 -0.23 3.97 11.01
CA ALA A 222 -0.28 2.56 11.38
C ALA A 222 -1.29 2.30 12.52
N VAL A 223 -1.26 3.15 13.56
CA VAL A 223 -2.22 3.11 14.67
C VAL A 223 -3.65 3.33 14.15
N ALA A 224 -3.84 4.31 13.28
CA ALA A 224 -5.13 4.65 12.69
C ALA A 224 -5.72 3.47 11.89
N ARG A 225 -4.89 2.85 11.04
CA ARG A 225 -5.27 1.72 10.17
C ARG A 225 -5.73 0.49 10.95
N ILE A 226 -5.06 0.19 12.05
CA ILE A 226 -5.42 -0.92 12.95
C ILE A 226 -6.72 -0.59 13.70
N GLY A 227 -6.90 0.67 14.08
CA GLY A 227 -8.03 1.18 14.84
C GLY A 227 -7.74 1.30 16.34
N ILE A 228 -8.42 2.23 17.00
CA ILE A 228 -8.21 2.59 18.40
C ILE A 228 -9.19 1.80 19.27
N ARG A 229 -8.72 0.69 19.84
CA ARG A 229 -9.50 -0.13 20.79
C ARG A 229 -9.24 0.19 22.26
N ILE A 230 -8.10 0.80 22.55
CA ILE A 230 -7.69 1.24 23.89
C ILE A 230 -6.98 2.58 23.72
N SER A 231 -7.25 3.54 24.61
CA SER A 231 -6.49 4.79 24.72
C SER A 231 -5.14 4.52 25.37
N SER A 232 -4.28 3.80 24.66
CA SER A 232 -2.94 3.45 25.13
C SER A 232 -2.05 4.69 25.24
N GLY A 233 -0.98 4.60 26.04
CA GLY A 233 -0.01 5.70 26.16
C GLY A 233 0.54 6.16 24.81
N LEU A 234 0.78 5.22 23.88
CA LEU A 234 1.21 5.53 22.51
C LEU A 234 0.21 6.43 21.77
N VAL A 235 -1.09 6.10 21.82
CA VAL A 235 -2.13 6.87 21.13
C VAL A 235 -2.21 8.28 21.71
N MET A 236 -2.15 8.41 23.03
CA MET A 236 -2.20 9.72 23.68
C MET A 236 -0.94 10.55 23.44
N GLU A 237 0.24 9.93 23.34
CA GLU A 237 1.48 10.60 22.93
C GLU A 237 1.37 11.18 21.51
N LEU A 238 0.77 10.44 20.57
CA LEU A 238 0.53 10.93 19.20
C LEU A 238 -0.51 12.07 19.15
N VAL A 239 -1.56 11.99 19.98
CA VAL A 239 -2.56 13.06 20.10
C VAL A 239 -1.96 14.32 20.72
N ALA A 240 -1.03 14.16 21.67
CA ALA A 240 -0.31 15.24 22.32
C ALA A 240 0.91 15.74 21.54
N ASP A 241 1.14 15.26 20.31
CA ASP A 241 2.28 15.68 19.51
C ASP A 241 2.24 17.20 19.25
N ILE A 242 3.41 17.82 19.11
CA ILE A 242 3.51 19.25 18.79
C ILE A 242 3.17 19.48 17.32
N LYS A 243 3.49 18.52 16.44
CA LYS A 243 3.29 18.64 15.00
C LYS A 243 1.90 18.16 14.61
N TRP A 244 1.14 19.07 13.99
CA TRP A 244 -0.24 18.83 13.60
C TRP A 244 -0.38 17.74 12.52
N GLN A 245 0.65 17.54 11.69
CA GLN A 245 0.72 16.49 10.67
C GLN A 245 0.57 15.09 11.27
N VAL A 246 1.13 14.86 12.47
CA VAL A 246 1.03 13.58 13.18
C VAL A 246 -0.42 13.31 13.60
N LYS A 247 -1.10 14.35 14.11
CA LYS A 247 -2.52 14.29 14.51
C LYS A 247 -3.43 14.07 13.29
N GLN A 248 -3.10 14.71 12.18
CA GLN A 248 -3.80 14.53 10.92
C GLN A 248 -3.65 13.09 10.39
N GLY A 249 -2.44 12.54 10.36
CA GLY A 249 -2.20 11.16 9.93
C GLY A 249 -2.96 10.13 10.77
N LEU A 250 -3.14 10.42 12.08
CA LEU A 250 -3.98 9.62 12.97
C LEU A 250 -5.47 9.65 12.59
N LEU A 251 -5.97 10.79 12.08
CA LEU A 251 -7.39 10.99 11.76
C LEU A 251 -7.76 10.53 10.34
N GLU A 252 -6.90 10.76 9.35
CA GLU A 252 -7.18 10.45 7.94
C GLU A 252 -7.35 8.95 7.70
N ASN A 253 -6.52 8.14 8.34
CA ASN A 253 -6.51 6.70 8.15
C ASN A 253 -7.25 5.94 9.27
N LEU A 254 -8.09 6.63 10.06
CA LEU A 254 -8.73 6.04 11.23
C LEU A 254 -9.77 5.00 10.83
N ASN A 255 -9.48 3.74 11.16
CA ASN A 255 -10.40 2.63 10.94
C ASN A 255 -11.50 2.59 12.01
N ILE A 256 -12.59 3.32 11.76
CA ILE A 256 -13.74 3.43 12.67
C ILE A 256 -14.36 2.06 13.00
N LYS A 257 -14.49 1.18 12.00
CA LYS A 257 -15.13 -0.15 12.15
C LYS A 257 -14.39 -1.02 13.17
N ASN A 258 -13.06 -1.00 13.14
CA ASN A 258 -12.23 -1.83 14.03
C ASN A 258 -11.99 -1.21 15.41
N SER A 259 -12.35 0.05 15.60
CA SER A 259 -12.11 0.82 16.81
C SER A 259 -13.25 0.69 17.84
N LYS A 260 -12.98 0.97 19.11
CA LYS A 260 -14.01 1.04 20.17
C LYS A 260 -14.43 2.48 20.40
N LEU A 261 -15.73 2.70 20.59
CA LEU A 261 -16.29 4.04 20.72
C LEU A 261 -15.63 4.88 21.82
N ALA A 262 -15.55 4.38 23.06
CA ALA A 262 -15.08 5.18 24.19
C ALA A 262 -13.63 5.70 24.03
N PRO A 263 -12.64 4.87 23.66
CA PRO A 263 -11.29 5.34 23.33
C PRO A 263 -11.25 6.40 22.23
N ILE A 264 -12.01 6.22 21.14
CA ILE A 264 -12.06 7.20 20.05
C ILE A 264 -12.63 8.53 20.55
N LEU A 265 -13.72 8.51 21.32
CA LEU A 265 -14.31 9.72 21.88
C LEU A 265 -13.32 10.50 22.75
N THR A 266 -12.49 9.79 23.54
CA THR A 266 -11.41 10.41 24.31
C THR A 266 -10.40 11.10 23.40
N VAL A 267 -9.96 10.42 22.34
CA VAL A 267 -9.00 10.98 21.36
C VAL A 267 -9.59 12.20 20.63
N LEU A 268 -10.83 12.08 20.13
CA LEU A 268 -11.49 13.16 19.41
C LEU A 268 -11.76 14.37 20.31
N SER A 269 -12.10 14.18 21.59
CA SER A 269 -12.30 15.32 22.49
C SER A 269 -11.04 16.18 22.65
N HIS A 270 -9.85 15.58 22.58
CA HIS A 270 -8.58 16.31 22.61
C HIS A 270 -8.31 16.99 21.25
N LEU A 271 -8.51 16.27 20.14
CA LEU A 271 -8.24 16.79 18.79
C LEU A 271 -9.22 17.88 18.34
N MET A 272 -10.45 17.89 18.87
CA MET A 272 -11.41 18.98 18.63
C MET A 272 -11.06 20.26 19.39
N ALA A 273 -10.31 20.15 20.49
CA ALA A 273 -9.78 21.29 21.22
C ALA A 273 -8.46 21.84 20.62
N GLU A 274 -7.94 21.20 19.57
CA GLU A 274 -6.70 21.58 18.91
C GLU A 274 -6.81 23.00 18.32
N SER A 275 -5.72 23.78 18.37
CA SER A 275 -5.67 25.14 17.81
C SER A 275 -5.65 25.14 16.28
N HIS A 276 -5.02 24.13 15.67
CA HIS A 276 -4.86 24.02 14.22
C HIS A 276 -6.19 23.69 13.53
N SER A 277 -6.64 24.57 12.63
CA SER A 277 -7.93 24.47 11.93
C SER A 277 -8.10 23.15 11.18
N ARG A 278 -7.07 22.70 10.47
CA ARG A 278 -7.11 21.45 9.69
C ARG A 278 -7.34 20.19 10.54
N VAL A 279 -6.65 20.07 11.66
CA VAL A 279 -6.82 18.93 12.58
C VAL A 279 -8.22 18.97 13.20
N ARG A 280 -8.69 20.16 13.58
CA ARG A 280 -10.04 20.36 14.12
C ARG A 280 -11.11 19.99 13.09
N ALA A 281 -11.00 20.48 11.86
CA ALA A 281 -11.93 20.17 10.77
C ALA A 281 -11.96 18.67 10.45
N GLN A 282 -10.80 18.02 10.41
CA GLN A 282 -10.71 16.57 10.21
C GLN A 282 -11.31 15.81 11.40
N ALA A 283 -11.08 16.27 12.64
CA ALA A 283 -11.67 15.64 13.82
C ALA A 283 -13.20 15.76 13.79
N GLU A 284 -13.73 16.95 13.48
CA GLU A 284 -15.16 17.22 13.28
C GLU A 284 -15.77 16.30 12.20
N ARG A 285 -15.10 16.16 11.06
CA ARG A 285 -15.48 15.24 10.00
C ARG A 285 -15.52 13.79 10.49
N THR A 286 -14.51 13.35 11.23
CA THR A 286 -14.46 12.00 11.81
C THR A 286 -15.59 11.75 12.83
N VAL A 287 -15.98 12.77 13.61
CA VAL A 287 -17.15 12.68 14.52
C VAL A 287 -18.45 12.47 13.74
N LEU A 288 -18.62 13.13 12.59
CA LEU A 288 -19.77 12.91 11.72
C LEU A 288 -19.78 11.49 11.15
N LEU A 289 -18.62 10.99 10.68
CA LEU A 289 -18.47 9.63 10.18
C LEU A 289 -18.77 8.55 11.24
N LEU A 290 -18.46 8.81 12.51
CA LEU A 290 -18.84 7.94 13.64
C LEU A 290 -20.36 7.82 13.83
N GLY A 291 -21.14 8.81 13.38
CA GLY A 291 -22.61 8.74 13.40
C GLY A 291 -23.19 7.81 12.32
N MET A 292 -22.40 7.52 11.27
CA MET A 292 -22.81 6.66 10.16
C MET A 292 -22.22 5.24 10.26
N THR A 293 -20.98 5.12 10.72
CA THR A 293 -20.26 3.84 10.72
C THR A 293 -20.22 3.23 12.13
N PRO A 294 -20.74 2.00 12.33
CA PRO A 294 -20.72 1.39 13.65
C PRO A 294 -19.30 1.03 14.08
N CYS A 295 -18.88 1.53 15.24
CA CYS A 295 -17.71 1.02 15.97
C CYS A 295 -17.90 -0.43 16.45
N ASN A 296 -16.79 -1.12 16.68
CA ASN A 296 -16.78 -2.48 17.21
C ASN A 296 -17.46 -2.56 18.59
N GLY A 297 -18.55 -3.33 18.67
CA GLY A 297 -19.26 -3.64 19.91
C GLY A 297 -20.22 -2.55 20.41
N ALA A 298 -20.59 -1.56 19.58
CA ALA A 298 -21.58 -0.55 19.95
C ALA A 298 -22.64 -0.38 18.86
N SER A 299 -23.90 -0.16 19.27
CA SER A 299 -25.01 0.11 18.35
C SER A 299 -24.92 1.54 17.80
N LEU A 300 -25.40 1.76 16.57
CA LEU A 300 -25.45 3.10 15.96
C LEU A 300 -26.30 4.06 16.80
N ALA A 301 -27.41 3.60 17.37
CA ALA A 301 -28.27 4.43 18.21
C ALA A 301 -27.56 4.91 19.48
N ASP A 302 -26.84 4.01 20.17
CA ASP A 302 -26.07 4.38 21.36
C ASP A 302 -24.89 5.29 21.03
N GLN A 303 -24.24 5.06 19.88
CA GLN A 303 -23.15 5.90 19.37
C GLN A 303 -23.65 7.32 19.13
N ARG A 304 -24.72 7.49 18.33
CA ARG A 304 -25.34 8.79 18.04
C ARG A 304 -25.75 9.52 19.30
N LYS A 305 -26.41 8.83 20.24
CA LYS A 305 -26.81 9.41 21.54
C LYS A 305 -25.61 9.92 22.35
N ARG A 306 -24.48 9.21 22.33
CA ARG A 306 -23.25 9.64 23.02
C ARG A 306 -22.54 10.78 22.31
N LEU A 307 -22.49 10.74 20.96
CA LEU A 307 -21.93 11.80 20.12
C LEU A 307 -22.72 13.10 20.31
N GLU A 308 -24.05 13.06 20.26
CA GLU A 308 -24.91 14.20 20.54
C GLU A 308 -24.69 14.73 21.96
N LYS A 309 -24.59 13.85 22.96
CA LYS A 309 -24.39 14.28 24.35
C LYS A 309 -23.06 15.03 24.54
N GLN A 310 -21.99 14.62 23.86
CA GLN A 310 -20.65 15.18 24.06
C GLN A 310 -20.32 16.34 23.11
N PHE A 311 -20.77 16.27 21.85
CA PHE A 311 -20.27 17.12 20.77
C PHE A 311 -21.37 17.88 20.02
N ARG A 312 -22.59 18.02 20.56
CA ARG A 312 -23.74 18.66 19.85
C ARG A 312 -23.37 19.97 19.16
N THR A 313 -22.75 20.91 19.88
CA THR A 313 -22.44 22.25 19.34
C THR A 313 -21.42 22.21 18.22
N GLN A 314 -20.44 21.31 18.31
CA GLN A 314 -19.40 21.15 17.30
C GLN A 314 -19.93 20.38 16.09
N LEU A 315 -20.78 19.37 16.31
CA LEU A 315 -21.49 18.64 15.26
C LEU A 315 -22.31 19.60 14.39
N LEU A 316 -23.13 20.47 14.99
CA LEU A 316 -23.93 21.45 14.24
C LEU A 316 -23.05 22.37 13.37
N LYS A 317 -21.89 22.83 13.87
CA LYS A 317 -20.93 23.61 13.07
C LYS A 317 -20.30 22.78 11.95
N ALA A 318 -19.87 21.56 12.27
CA ALA A 318 -19.26 20.63 11.33
C ALA A 318 -20.19 20.27 10.17
N THR A 319 -21.50 20.16 10.42
CA THR A 319 -22.50 19.86 9.39
C THR A 319 -22.57 20.91 8.28
N GLN A 320 -22.31 22.18 8.62
CA GLN A 320 -22.32 23.28 7.66
C GLN A 320 -21.08 23.23 6.76
N ALA A 321 -19.94 22.82 7.31
CA ALA A 321 -18.68 22.70 6.59
C ALA A 321 -18.58 21.40 5.76
N ASN A 322 -19.18 20.30 6.21
CA ASN A 322 -19.10 18.98 5.56
C ASN A 322 -20.45 18.59 4.93
N LYS A 323 -20.76 19.19 3.79
CA LYS A 323 -22.00 18.95 3.03
C LYS A 323 -22.08 17.57 2.38
N ASP A 324 -20.97 16.85 2.32
CA ASP A 324 -20.84 15.55 1.64
C ASP A 324 -21.16 14.35 2.54
N ILE A 325 -21.35 14.55 3.85
CA ILE A 325 -21.66 13.49 4.81
C ILE A 325 -23.16 13.49 5.12
N ASP A 326 -23.80 12.33 5.23
CA ASP A 326 -25.23 12.27 5.61
C ASP A 326 -25.40 12.60 7.09
N VAL A 327 -26.17 13.64 7.37
CA VAL A 327 -26.42 14.15 8.71
C VAL A 327 -27.90 14.11 9.12
N ARG A 328 -28.74 13.36 8.39
CA ARG A 328 -30.17 13.18 8.71
C ARG A 328 -30.39 12.71 10.15
N TRP A 329 -29.45 11.93 10.68
CA TRP A 329 -29.50 11.42 12.06
C TRP A 329 -29.42 12.50 13.15
N LEU A 330 -28.95 13.71 12.84
CA LEU A 330 -28.94 14.84 13.77
C LEU A 330 -30.24 15.67 13.74
N GLY A 331 -31.22 15.26 12.92
CA GLY A 331 -32.49 15.98 12.76
C GLY A 331 -32.37 17.31 12.00
N ILE A 332 -31.31 17.46 11.20
CA ILE A 332 -31.13 18.60 10.29
C ILE A 332 -31.59 18.14 8.91
N GLU A 333 -32.73 18.63 8.47
CA GLU A 333 -33.16 18.52 7.08
C GLU A 333 -32.34 19.50 6.24
N ARG A 334 -31.64 19.00 5.22
CA ARG A 334 -30.91 19.85 4.28
C ARG A 334 -31.88 20.41 3.26
N ASP A 335 -31.68 21.66 2.88
CA ASP A 335 -32.47 22.28 1.82
C ASP A 335 -32.34 21.46 0.52
N PRO A 336 -33.46 21.00 -0.06
CA PRO A 336 -33.47 20.10 -1.22
C PRO A 336 -32.92 20.75 -2.50
N SER A 337 -32.57 22.04 -2.46
CA SER A 337 -31.95 22.79 -3.56
C SER A 337 -30.42 22.66 -3.62
N ASP A 338 -29.78 21.95 -2.68
CA ASP A 338 -28.32 21.75 -2.73
C ASP A 338 -27.97 20.62 -3.72
N PRO A 339 -27.20 20.91 -4.81
CA PRO A 339 -26.87 19.93 -5.84
C PRO A 339 -26.06 18.73 -5.32
N MET A 340 -25.47 18.84 -4.12
CA MET A 340 -24.75 17.72 -3.50
C MET A 340 -25.68 16.58 -3.07
N ILE A 341 -26.96 16.87 -2.79
CA ILE A 341 -27.96 15.85 -2.41
C ILE A 341 -28.19 14.88 -3.58
N ASP A 342 -28.37 15.41 -4.79
CA ASP A 342 -28.56 14.60 -6.01
C ASP A 342 -27.35 13.70 -6.31
N ILE A 343 -26.14 14.17 -6.01
CA ILE A 343 -24.90 13.40 -6.17
C ILE A 343 -24.84 12.28 -5.12
N MET A 344 -25.15 12.59 -3.87
CA MET A 344 -25.15 11.59 -2.79
C MET A 344 -26.23 10.51 -3.00
N GLU A 345 -27.41 10.87 -3.50
CA GLU A 345 -28.47 9.90 -3.82
C GLU A 345 -28.07 8.98 -4.97
N LYS A 346 -27.32 9.48 -5.97
CA LYS A 346 -26.81 8.66 -7.07
C LYS A 346 -25.66 7.74 -6.69
N ILE A 347 -24.88 8.09 -5.66
CA ILE A 347 -23.68 7.34 -5.23
C ILE A 347 -23.99 6.38 -4.07
N SER A 348 -25.04 6.65 -3.29
CA SER A 348 -25.45 5.75 -2.22
C SER A 348 -25.92 4.42 -2.83
N PRO A 349 -25.30 3.27 -2.49
CA PRO A 349 -25.82 1.98 -2.92
C PRO A 349 -27.25 1.85 -2.41
N ILE A 350 -28.17 1.55 -3.32
CA ILE A 350 -29.59 1.29 -3.01
C ILE A 350 -29.64 -0.05 -2.27
N ASP A 351 -29.31 -0.03 -0.99
CA ASP A 351 -29.55 -1.12 -0.05
C ASP A 351 -30.95 -0.93 0.56
N ASP A 352 -31.99 -1.07 -0.27
CA ASP A 352 -33.38 -1.24 0.17
C ASP A 352 -34.21 -1.91 -0.95
N ILE A 353 -33.93 -3.19 -1.21
CA ILE A 353 -34.97 -4.11 -1.68
C ILE A 353 -34.91 -5.33 -0.77
N SER A 354 -35.79 -5.29 0.23
CA SER A 354 -36.17 -6.44 1.04
C SER A 354 -36.66 -7.59 0.15
N ASP A 355 -36.17 -8.79 0.46
CA ASP A 355 -36.68 -10.10 0.07
C ASP A 355 -38.10 -10.12 -0.51
N THR A 356 -38.20 -10.25 -1.83
CA THR A 356 -39.15 -11.17 -2.47
C THR A 356 -38.46 -11.77 -3.70
N GLY A 357 -38.47 -13.10 -3.77
CA GLY A 357 -37.58 -13.86 -4.63
C GLY A 357 -37.81 -13.65 -6.13
N ASP A 358 -36.71 -13.63 -6.87
CA ASP A 358 -36.54 -14.48 -8.03
C ASP A 358 -35.05 -14.55 -8.40
N THR A 359 -34.58 -15.77 -8.61
CA THR A 359 -33.21 -16.10 -8.98
C THR A 359 -32.95 -15.76 -10.45
N THR A 360 -32.45 -14.57 -10.74
CA THR A 360 -31.58 -14.29 -11.90
C THR A 360 -30.68 -13.11 -11.55
N GLY A 361 -29.42 -13.41 -11.22
CA GLY A 361 -28.44 -12.37 -10.94
C GLY A 361 -28.14 -11.53 -12.18
N PRO A 362 -27.95 -10.21 -12.06
CA PRO A 362 -27.48 -9.40 -13.17
C PRO A 362 -26.03 -9.76 -13.47
N GLU A 363 -25.81 -10.28 -14.67
CA GLU A 363 -24.51 -10.65 -15.21
C GLU A 363 -23.68 -9.37 -15.44
N GLY A 364 -22.62 -9.20 -14.64
CA GLY A 364 -21.68 -8.12 -14.82
C GLY A 364 -20.91 -8.32 -16.12
N VAL A 365 -21.10 -7.42 -17.08
CA VAL A 365 -20.37 -7.42 -18.36
C VAL A 365 -18.90 -7.10 -18.08
N SER A 366 -18.08 -8.15 -18.07
CA SER A 366 -16.63 -8.05 -17.93
C SER A 366 -16.05 -7.65 -19.29
N LEU A 367 -15.23 -6.59 -19.30
CA LEU A 367 -14.52 -6.08 -20.50
C LEU A 367 -13.47 -7.06 -21.07
N ALA A 368 -13.43 -8.31 -20.60
CA ALA A 368 -12.55 -9.37 -21.07
C ALA A 368 -13.13 -10.21 -22.22
N ASP A 369 -14.41 -10.05 -22.57
CA ASP A 369 -15.07 -10.91 -23.57
C ASP A 369 -14.95 -10.45 -25.04
N PHE A 370 -14.23 -9.37 -25.33
CA PHE A 370 -14.04 -8.88 -26.71
C PHE A 370 -12.90 -9.54 -27.51
N THR A 371 -12.35 -10.68 -27.07
CA THR A 371 -11.26 -11.37 -27.81
C THR A 371 -11.48 -12.86 -28.00
N LYS A 372 -12.66 -13.28 -28.46
CA LYS A 372 -12.82 -14.59 -29.14
C LYS A 372 -13.84 -14.49 -30.27
N VAL A 373 -13.33 -14.36 -31.50
CA VAL A 373 -14.11 -14.60 -32.72
C VAL A 373 -13.89 -16.05 -33.11
N ASP A 374 -14.85 -16.92 -32.77
CA ASP A 374 -15.02 -18.21 -33.44
C ASP A 374 -16.23 -18.12 -34.38
N LYS A 375 -16.03 -18.68 -35.57
CA LYS A 375 -16.92 -18.67 -36.73
C LYS A 375 -18.22 -19.43 -36.45
N GLY A 376 -19.36 -18.84 -36.81
CA GLY A 376 -20.59 -19.60 -37.05
C GLY A 376 -21.88 -18.81 -36.92
N GLU A 377 -22.52 -18.57 -38.06
CA GLU A 377 -23.96 -18.38 -38.29
C GLU A 377 -24.65 -17.11 -37.74
N ALA A 378 -25.10 -16.28 -38.69
CA ALA A 378 -25.96 -15.11 -38.49
C ALA A 378 -27.35 -15.49 -37.94
N PRO A 379 -28.02 -14.55 -37.25
CA PRO A 379 -29.07 -13.83 -37.97
C PRO A 379 -29.07 -12.31 -37.77
N GLU A 380 -29.61 -11.69 -38.81
CA GLU A 380 -29.88 -10.30 -39.11
C GLU A 380 -30.64 -9.53 -38.01
N THR A 381 -30.05 -8.44 -37.51
CA THR A 381 -30.65 -7.08 -37.42
C THR A 381 -29.64 -6.11 -36.81
N GLU A 382 -28.74 -5.58 -37.64
CA GLU A 382 -27.96 -4.39 -37.28
C GLU A 382 -28.64 -3.18 -37.92
N GLU A 383 -29.26 -2.35 -37.08
CA GLU A 383 -29.64 -0.99 -37.44
C GLU A 383 -28.37 -0.20 -37.75
N GLN A 384 -28.08 -0.06 -39.04
CA GLN A 384 -27.05 0.83 -39.54
C GLN A 384 -27.48 2.27 -39.26
N LEU A 385 -26.90 2.87 -38.23
CA LEU A 385 -26.93 4.32 -38.02
C LEU A 385 -26.38 5.01 -39.28
N ASN A 386 -27.26 5.75 -39.96
CA ASN A 386 -26.93 6.50 -41.17
C ASN A 386 -25.79 7.49 -40.90
N GLU A 387 -24.89 7.67 -41.86
CA GLU A 387 -23.81 8.67 -41.76
C GLU A 387 -24.34 10.10 -41.54
N GLU A 388 -25.58 10.36 -41.97
CA GLU A 388 -26.29 11.62 -41.70
C GLU A 388 -26.52 11.83 -40.20
N ASP A 389 -26.84 10.79 -39.42
CA ASP A 389 -27.07 10.89 -37.97
C ASP A 389 -25.76 11.10 -37.19
N LYS A 390 -24.65 10.55 -37.69
CA LYS A 390 -23.31 10.83 -37.15
C LYS A 390 -22.89 12.28 -37.45
N SER A 391 -23.24 12.80 -38.62
CA SER A 391 -22.98 14.20 -38.98
C SER A 391 -23.87 15.18 -38.19
N LEU A 392 -25.09 14.76 -37.82
CA LEU A 392 -26.01 15.50 -36.95
C LEU A 392 -25.53 15.55 -35.50
N LEU A 393 -25.00 14.45 -34.96
CA LEU A 393 -24.37 14.43 -33.64
C LEU A 393 -23.07 15.24 -33.59
N LEU A 394 -22.24 15.18 -34.64
CA LEU A 394 -21.02 16.00 -34.74
C LEU A 394 -21.32 17.48 -34.91
N SER A 395 -22.37 17.84 -35.66
CA SER A 395 -22.82 19.24 -35.79
C SER A 395 -23.51 19.76 -34.53
N ALA A 396 -24.19 18.91 -33.76
CA ALA A 396 -24.72 19.27 -32.43
C ALA A 396 -23.59 19.49 -31.39
N LEU A 397 -22.56 18.66 -31.41
CA LEU A 397 -21.37 18.83 -30.55
C LEU A 397 -20.54 20.07 -30.91
N LEU A 398 -20.39 20.38 -32.21
CA LEU A 398 -19.72 21.60 -32.67
C LEU A 398 -20.59 22.86 -32.52
N GLY A 399 -21.92 22.71 -32.54
CA GLY A 399 -22.88 23.77 -32.27
C GLY A 399 -22.89 24.19 -30.80
N ALA A 400 -22.76 23.23 -29.88
CA ALA A 400 -22.66 23.49 -28.44
C ALA A 400 -21.33 24.17 -28.04
N GLN A 401 -20.28 24.06 -28.86
CA GLN A 401 -19.01 24.76 -28.63
C GLN A 401 -19.05 26.25 -29.06
N LYS A 402 -20.08 26.66 -29.83
CA LYS A 402 -20.20 28.03 -30.39
C LYS A 402 -21.12 28.97 -29.60
N SER A 403 -21.70 28.53 -28.48
CA SER A 403 -22.47 29.38 -27.56
C SER A 403 -21.68 29.90 -26.37
N SER A 404 -20.35 29.68 -26.33
CA SER A 404 -19.46 30.46 -25.48
C SER A 404 -19.20 31.80 -26.18
N THR A 405 -19.93 32.83 -25.77
CA THR A 405 -19.66 34.22 -26.14
C THR A 405 -18.21 34.56 -25.77
N PRO A 406 -17.34 34.90 -26.75
CA PRO A 406 -16.02 35.41 -26.43
C PRO A 406 -16.19 36.82 -25.87
N VAL A 407 -16.02 36.97 -24.56
CA VAL A 407 -15.69 38.26 -23.96
C VAL A 407 -14.34 38.66 -24.58
N PRO A 408 -14.22 39.85 -25.22
CA PRO A 408 -12.95 40.25 -25.81
C PRO A 408 -11.89 40.27 -24.69
N PRO A 409 -10.71 39.67 -24.90
CA PRO A 409 -9.63 39.84 -23.94
C PRO A 409 -9.32 41.33 -23.92
N VAL A 410 -9.48 41.94 -22.74
CA VAL A 410 -8.79 43.18 -22.45
C VAL A 410 -7.31 42.80 -22.53
N ILE A 411 -6.66 43.18 -23.63
CA ILE A 411 -5.21 43.18 -23.72
C ILE A 411 -4.77 44.26 -22.73
N ILE A 412 -4.54 43.86 -21.49
CA ILE A 412 -3.69 44.62 -20.58
C ILE A 412 -2.28 44.25 -21.00
N ASP A 413 -1.66 45.17 -21.74
CA ASP A 413 -0.24 45.14 -22.05
C ASP A 413 0.52 45.53 -20.77
N ASP A 414 0.61 44.63 -19.80
CA ASP A 414 1.47 44.76 -18.61
C ASP A 414 2.77 43.98 -18.86
N SER A 415 3.47 44.37 -19.93
CA SER A 415 4.81 43.88 -20.26
C SER A 415 5.91 44.83 -19.75
N GLU A 416 5.69 45.46 -18.60
CA GLU A 416 6.78 46.05 -17.82
C GLU A 416 7.12 45.12 -16.64
N PRO A 417 8.40 44.72 -16.46
CA PRO A 417 8.82 44.03 -15.26
C PRO A 417 8.61 44.96 -14.07
N GLN A 418 7.52 44.74 -13.34
CA GLN A 418 7.31 45.39 -12.05
C GLN A 418 8.50 45.02 -11.16
N GLU A 419 9.41 45.96 -10.96
CA GLU A 419 10.47 45.84 -9.97
C GLU A 419 9.81 45.63 -8.62
N TYR A 420 9.87 44.40 -8.10
CA TYR A 420 9.34 44.09 -6.78
C TYR A 420 10.04 44.97 -5.76
N ASP A 421 9.28 45.79 -5.05
CA ASP A 421 9.81 46.71 -4.05
C ASP A 421 10.61 45.93 -2.99
N SER A 422 11.91 46.21 -2.94
CA SER A 422 12.86 45.57 -2.02
C SER A 422 12.55 45.82 -0.53
N THR A 423 11.63 46.75 -0.22
CA THR A 423 11.18 47.03 1.15
C THR A 423 10.15 46.01 1.67
N ILE A 424 9.58 45.17 0.80
CA ILE A 424 8.63 44.13 1.19
C ILE A 424 9.37 42.93 1.84
N PRO A 425 8.89 42.39 2.99
CA PRO A 425 9.45 41.20 3.60
C PRO A 425 9.58 40.03 2.61
N TYR A 426 10.66 39.25 2.74
CA TYR A 426 10.95 38.13 1.84
C TYR A 426 9.80 37.11 1.77
N SER A 427 9.08 36.90 2.88
CA SER A 427 7.94 35.98 2.97
C SER A 427 6.76 36.44 2.11
N SER A 428 6.42 37.73 2.14
CA SER A 428 5.35 38.30 1.32
C SER A 428 5.71 38.32 -0.17
N ARG A 429 6.97 38.63 -0.51
CA ARG A 429 7.46 38.55 -1.90
C ARG A 429 7.34 37.13 -2.45
N PHE A 430 7.71 36.14 -1.65
CA PHE A 430 7.59 34.73 -2.03
C PHE A 430 6.14 34.30 -2.31
N ILE A 431 5.16 34.73 -1.49
CA ILE A 431 3.73 34.44 -1.74
C ILE A 431 3.25 35.07 -3.05
N LEU A 432 3.58 36.33 -3.32
CA LEU A 432 3.15 37.02 -4.54
C LEU A 432 3.70 36.34 -5.80
N ILE A 433 4.97 35.92 -5.75
CA ILE A 433 5.60 35.19 -6.86
C ILE A 433 4.96 33.82 -7.04
N LEU A 434 4.67 33.11 -5.94
CA LEU A 434 3.98 31.82 -6.00
C LEU A 434 2.56 31.95 -6.57
N GLN A 435 1.82 32.99 -6.20
CA GLN A 435 0.48 33.28 -6.75
C GLN A 435 0.57 33.52 -8.25
N LYS A 436 1.47 34.41 -8.70
CA LYS A 436 1.71 34.67 -10.12
C LYS A 436 2.11 33.41 -10.90
N ALA A 437 3.05 32.64 -10.37
CA ALA A 437 3.48 31.39 -10.99
C ALA A 437 2.36 30.33 -11.02
N SER A 438 1.47 30.33 -10.03
CA SER A 438 0.29 29.44 -10.01
C SER A 438 -0.78 29.85 -11.00
N GLU A 439 -0.91 31.14 -11.32
CA GLU A 439 -1.80 31.63 -12.39
C GLU A 439 -1.28 31.23 -13.78
N GLU A 440 0.05 31.26 -13.97
CA GLU A 440 0.68 30.91 -15.25
C GLU A 440 0.74 29.39 -15.51
N VAL A 441 1.09 28.59 -14.50
CA VAL A 441 1.40 27.15 -14.64
C VAL A 441 0.26 26.26 -14.10
N GLY A 442 -0.62 26.81 -13.27
CA GLY A 442 -1.67 26.08 -12.55
C GLY A 442 -1.27 25.74 -11.10
N LYS A 443 -2.11 24.92 -10.44
CA LYS A 443 -2.03 24.64 -8.99
C LYS A 443 -0.71 23.97 -8.52
N GLU A 444 0.00 23.29 -9.40
CA GLU A 444 1.28 22.63 -9.10
C GLU A 444 2.44 23.35 -9.80
N VAL A 445 3.17 24.20 -9.07
CA VAL A 445 4.29 24.97 -9.61
C VAL A 445 5.61 24.20 -9.41
N PRO A 446 6.40 23.91 -10.45
CA PRO A 446 7.72 23.30 -10.29
C PRO A 446 8.68 24.16 -9.45
N ILE A 447 9.42 23.54 -8.53
CA ILE A 447 10.37 24.24 -7.63
C ILE A 447 11.43 25.00 -8.43
N ASP A 448 11.93 24.41 -9.52
CA ASP A 448 12.99 25.01 -10.33
C ASP A 448 12.51 26.31 -11.01
N LEU A 449 11.23 26.35 -11.43
CA LEU A 449 10.61 27.55 -11.99
C LEU A 449 10.41 28.61 -10.91
N LEU A 450 9.87 28.21 -9.74
CA LEU A 450 9.69 29.09 -8.60
C LEU A 450 11.02 29.72 -8.14
N HIS A 451 12.09 28.93 -8.12
CA HIS A 451 13.44 29.41 -7.76
C HIS A 451 13.92 30.48 -8.74
N SER A 452 13.76 30.25 -10.04
CA SER A 452 14.18 31.20 -11.08
C SER A 452 13.39 32.52 -11.02
N GLU A 453 12.09 32.48 -10.71
CA GLU A 453 11.27 33.69 -10.54
C GLU A 453 11.60 34.43 -9.24
N CYS A 454 11.91 33.71 -8.16
CA CYS A 454 12.39 34.31 -6.91
C CYS A 454 13.77 34.96 -7.05
N GLU A 455 14.69 34.38 -7.82
CA GLU A 455 15.97 34.99 -8.15
C GLU A 455 15.78 36.29 -8.94
N LYS A 456 14.88 36.29 -9.95
CA LYS A 456 14.53 37.51 -10.71
C LYS A 456 13.94 38.60 -9.82
N ALA A 457 13.21 38.22 -8.78
CA ALA A 457 12.64 39.14 -7.78
C ALA A 457 13.63 39.54 -6.65
N GLY A 458 14.90 39.14 -6.76
CA GLY A 458 15.95 39.52 -5.81
C GLY A 458 15.84 38.84 -4.45
N LEU A 459 15.27 37.63 -4.37
CA LEU A 459 15.42 36.77 -3.18
C LEU A 459 16.70 35.94 -3.30
N SER A 460 17.46 35.86 -2.22
CA SER A 460 18.60 34.94 -2.14
C SER A 460 18.15 33.49 -1.90
N ASP A 461 18.95 32.51 -2.33
CA ASP A 461 18.66 31.07 -2.11
C ASP A 461 18.40 30.73 -0.64
N LYS A 462 19.07 31.43 0.29
CA LYS A 462 18.89 31.23 1.73
C LYS A 462 17.52 31.71 2.19
N GLU A 463 17.05 32.84 1.68
CA GLU A 463 15.73 33.40 2.00
C GLU A 463 14.62 32.58 1.36
N PHE A 464 14.81 32.11 0.12
CA PHE A 464 13.91 31.19 -0.56
C PHE A 464 13.69 29.91 0.25
N ASN A 465 14.77 29.22 0.62
CA ASN A 465 14.68 27.97 1.38
C ASN A 465 14.07 28.19 2.77
N LYS A 466 14.35 29.33 3.40
CA LYS A 466 13.78 29.69 4.70
C LYS A 466 12.27 29.97 4.59
N ALA A 467 11.84 30.76 3.59
CA ALA A 467 10.43 31.05 3.35
C ALA A 467 9.66 29.77 3.01
N LEU A 468 10.21 28.92 2.14
CA LEU A 468 9.62 27.65 1.77
C LEU A 468 9.42 26.74 2.99
N ALA A 469 10.44 26.62 3.85
CA ALA A 469 10.33 25.84 5.08
C ALA A 469 9.35 26.46 6.09
N GLU A 470 9.31 27.79 6.22
CA GLU A 470 8.39 28.51 7.10
C GLU A 470 6.93 28.32 6.67
N PHE A 471 6.65 28.41 5.37
CA PHE A 471 5.30 28.21 4.83
C PHE A 471 4.86 26.74 4.77
N GLU A 472 5.80 25.81 4.59
CA GLU A 472 5.54 24.38 4.75
C GLU A 472 5.23 24.03 6.21
N GLU A 473 5.92 24.65 7.18
CA GLU A 473 5.63 24.49 8.60
C GLU A 473 4.27 25.08 8.99
N GLN A 474 3.91 26.23 8.41
CA GLN A 474 2.61 26.88 8.59
C GLN A 474 1.46 26.20 7.81
N GLY A 475 1.78 25.26 6.91
CA GLY A 475 0.80 24.54 6.10
C GLY A 475 0.12 25.38 5.01
N ILE A 476 0.70 26.53 4.64
CA ILE A 476 0.22 27.38 3.53
C ILE A 476 0.61 26.75 2.19
N ILE A 477 1.67 25.94 2.18
CA ILE A 477 2.27 25.40 0.97
C ILE A 477 2.58 23.90 1.15
N TYR A 478 2.37 23.11 0.09
CA TYR A 478 2.73 21.69 0.04
C TYR A 478 3.84 21.44 -0.96
N LYS A 479 4.87 20.70 -0.53
CA LYS A 479 5.90 20.17 -1.41
C LYS A 479 5.54 18.73 -1.81
N SER A 480 5.24 18.55 -3.09
CA SER A 480 5.03 17.21 -3.66
C SER A 480 6.36 16.49 -3.83
N SER A 481 6.32 15.15 -3.76
CA SER A 481 7.48 14.28 -4.05
C SER A 481 8.03 14.45 -5.47
N LYS A 482 7.23 15.01 -6.39
CA LYS A 482 7.62 15.33 -7.77
C LYS A 482 8.38 16.65 -7.94
N LYS A 483 8.85 17.27 -6.85
CA LYS A 483 9.48 18.60 -6.85
C LYS A 483 8.55 19.72 -7.34
N THR A 484 7.25 19.60 -7.08
CA THR A 484 6.27 20.68 -7.29
C THR A 484 5.84 21.25 -5.94
N VAL A 485 5.42 22.50 -5.95
CA VAL A 485 4.95 23.29 -4.82
C VAL A 485 3.55 23.77 -5.14
N SER A 486 2.61 23.52 -4.23
CA SER A 486 1.21 23.90 -4.40
C SER A 486 0.76 24.77 -3.25
N TYR A 487 -0.01 25.81 -3.57
CA TYR A 487 -0.71 26.60 -2.56
C TYR A 487 -1.79 25.73 -1.91
N ALA A 488 -1.84 25.72 -0.59
CA ALA A 488 -2.94 25.13 0.15
C ALA A 488 -4.16 26.03 -0.05
N ASP A 489 -5.20 25.55 -0.74
CA ASP A 489 -6.46 26.29 -0.84
C ASP A 489 -6.98 26.62 0.57
N LEU A 490 -6.74 27.84 1.02
CA LEU A 490 -7.66 28.54 1.89
C LEU A 490 -8.72 29.06 0.93
N GLU A 491 -9.81 28.30 0.74
CA GLU A 491 -11.07 28.92 0.34
C GLU A 491 -11.35 30.01 1.41
N LEU A 492 -11.06 31.26 1.04
CA LEU A 492 -11.27 32.46 1.85
C LEU A 492 -12.70 32.95 1.65
#